data_AF-A0A9E2YWV8-F1
#
_entry.id   AF-A0A9E2YWV8-F1
#
_cell.length_a   1.000
_cell.length_b   1.000
_cell.length_c   1.000
_cell.angle_alpha   90.00
_cell.angle_beta   90.00
_cell.angle_gamma   90.00
#
_symmetry.space_group_name_H-M   'P 1'
#
loop_
_entity.id
_entity.type
_entity.pdbx_description
1 polymer ?
#
loop_
_entity_poly.entity_id
_entity_poly.type
_entity_poly.pdbx_seq_one_letter_code
_entity_poly.pdbx_strand_id
1 'polypeptide(L)'
;MRPVWFVVGAGALLLSAWAADSSNAPNTLTAEEKRDGWVLLFDGKTMNHWDDPRKKDPPGDAWTIDDGCLKANARPRITEDLFSDGTYRDFDLAFEWRISEGGNSGVKYKIQDHLFLAPRDQAQPAQRQRFEALVERSFLQRVEKRPDHGQDYVIGFEYQMTDDAKNGDAKGNLKHTAGALYDMMAPSKPMSKPACEFNSSRSVVRGK
;
A
#
# COMPACT_ATOMS: atom_id res chain seq x y z
N MET A 1 -25.49 21.94 -44.91
CA MET A 1 -26.04 20.62 -45.30
C MET A 1 -25.11 19.53 -44.75
N ARG A 2 -25.73 18.42 -44.36
CA ARG A 2 -25.29 17.24 -43.56
C ARG A 2 -24.09 16.44 -44.14
N PRO A 3 -23.50 15.45 -43.42
CA PRO A 3 -23.97 14.82 -42.17
C PRO A 3 -22.99 14.69 -41.00
N VAL A 4 -23.62 14.56 -39.83
CA VAL A 4 -23.16 13.98 -38.57
C VAL A 4 -23.16 12.45 -38.69
N TRP A 5 -22.18 11.79 -38.08
CA TRP A 5 -22.29 10.37 -37.69
C TRP A 5 -22.12 10.26 -36.17
N PHE A 6 -23.16 9.77 -35.50
CA PHE A 6 -23.06 9.20 -34.16
C PHE A 6 -22.77 7.71 -34.32
N VAL A 7 -21.73 7.21 -33.65
CA VAL A 7 -21.63 5.79 -33.33
C VAL A 7 -21.81 5.68 -31.82
N VAL A 8 -23.00 5.24 -31.43
CA VAL A 8 -23.25 4.63 -30.13
C VAL A 8 -22.68 3.22 -30.23
N GLY A 9 -21.43 3.06 -29.82
CA GLY A 9 -20.84 1.74 -29.59
C GLY A 9 -20.85 1.48 -28.10
N ALA A 10 -21.63 0.50 -27.66
CA ALA A 10 -21.48 -0.08 -26.33
C ALA A 10 -20.02 -0.49 -26.18
N GLY A 11 -19.25 0.29 -25.42
CA GLY A 11 -17.87 -0.03 -25.11
C GLY A 11 -17.87 -1.33 -24.32
N ALA A 12 -17.57 -2.43 -25.00
CA ALA A 12 -17.16 -3.65 -24.36
C ALA A 12 -16.01 -3.28 -23.42
N LEU A 13 -16.27 -3.31 -22.11
CA LEU A 13 -15.24 -3.44 -21.11
C LEU A 13 -14.52 -4.74 -21.45
N LEU A 14 -13.44 -4.64 -22.22
CA LEU A 14 -12.44 -5.69 -22.32
C LEU A 14 -11.83 -5.80 -20.92
N LEU A 15 -12.48 -6.58 -20.07
CA LEU A 15 -11.84 -7.23 -18.94
C LEU A 15 -10.83 -8.19 -19.56
N SER A 16 -9.65 -7.68 -19.89
CA SER A 16 -8.48 -8.51 -20.11
C SER A 16 -8.27 -9.28 -18.81
N ALA A 17 -8.70 -10.54 -18.79
CA ALA A 17 -8.38 -11.46 -17.72
C ALA A 17 -6.86 -11.53 -17.64
N TRP A 18 -6.29 -10.92 -16.62
CA TRP A 18 -4.86 -11.00 -16.35
C TRP A 18 -4.62 -12.41 -15.79
N ALA A 19 -4.32 -13.35 -16.68
CA ALA A 19 -3.69 -14.59 -16.26
C ALA A 19 -2.28 -14.20 -15.81
N ALA A 20 -1.91 -14.56 -14.57
CA ALA A 20 -0.53 -14.46 -14.13
C ALA A 20 0.30 -15.40 -15.02
N ASP A 21 0.95 -14.84 -16.04
CA ASP A 21 1.85 -15.57 -16.90
C ASP A 21 3.12 -15.87 -16.11
N SER A 22 3.19 -17.09 -15.59
CA SER A 22 4.26 -17.61 -14.72
C SER A 22 5.58 -17.87 -15.47
N SER A 23 5.73 -17.32 -16.67
CA SER A 23 6.88 -17.53 -17.56
C SER A 23 8.00 -16.48 -17.42
N ASN A 24 7.75 -15.34 -16.75
CA ASN A 24 8.77 -14.31 -16.55
C ASN A 24 9.43 -14.39 -15.17
N ALA A 25 10.72 -14.11 -15.13
CA ALA A 25 11.46 -14.03 -13.87
C ALA A 25 10.86 -12.91 -12.98
N PRO A 26 10.73 -13.13 -11.65
CA PRO A 26 10.25 -12.10 -10.74
C PRO A 26 11.07 -10.80 -10.86
N ASN A 27 10.41 -9.67 -10.63
CA ASN A 27 11.03 -8.34 -10.67
C ASN A 27 11.68 -8.02 -12.03
N THR A 28 11.05 -8.44 -13.13
CA THR A 28 11.45 -8.06 -14.49
C THR A 28 10.23 -7.70 -15.32
N LEU A 29 10.39 -6.74 -16.24
CA LEU A 29 9.33 -6.40 -17.19
C LEU A 29 9.42 -7.29 -18.44
N THR A 30 8.27 -7.78 -18.89
CA THR A 30 8.13 -8.46 -20.18
C THR A 30 8.39 -7.49 -21.34
N ALA A 31 8.58 -8.03 -22.55
CA ALA A 31 8.71 -7.19 -23.74
C ALA A 31 7.43 -6.39 -24.03
N GLU A 32 6.27 -6.96 -23.71
CA GLU A 32 4.97 -6.30 -23.86
C GLU A 32 4.79 -5.18 -22.83
N GLU A 33 5.11 -5.43 -21.56
CA GLU A 33 5.03 -4.40 -20.51
C GLU A 33 5.94 -3.21 -20.83
N LYS A 34 7.16 -3.46 -21.31
CA LYS A 34 8.06 -2.38 -21.76
C LYS A 34 7.45 -1.58 -22.92
N ARG A 35 6.85 -2.26 -23.89
CA ARG A 35 6.20 -1.63 -25.06
C ARG A 35 4.98 -0.80 -24.64
N ASP A 36 4.25 -1.24 -23.63
CA ASP A 36 3.08 -0.58 -23.08
C ASP A 36 3.44 0.54 -22.08
N GLY A 37 4.74 0.77 -21.84
CA GLY A 37 5.25 1.86 -21.03
C GLY A 37 5.25 1.61 -19.53
N TRP A 38 5.17 0.34 -19.09
CA TRP A 38 5.32 -0.02 -17.68
C TRP A 38 6.70 0.35 -17.16
N VAL A 39 6.74 0.77 -15.90
CA VAL A 39 7.97 1.07 -15.17
C VAL A 39 8.11 0.08 -14.03
N LEU A 40 9.29 -0.51 -13.91
CA LEU A 40 9.60 -1.42 -12.82
C LEU A 40 9.91 -0.61 -11.56
N LEU A 41 9.02 -0.66 -10.56
CA LEU A 41 9.23 0.04 -9.29
C LEU A 41 10.19 -0.68 -8.34
N PHE A 42 10.42 -1.98 -8.54
CA PHE A 42 11.33 -2.74 -7.70
C PHE A 42 12.05 -3.82 -8.52
N ASP A 43 13.38 -3.85 -8.41
CA ASP A 43 14.28 -4.74 -9.16
C ASP A 43 14.62 -6.04 -8.42
N GLY A 44 14.04 -6.25 -7.23
CA GLY A 44 14.33 -7.38 -6.36
C GLY A 44 15.59 -7.25 -5.52
N LYS A 45 16.35 -6.15 -5.63
CA LYS A 45 17.73 -6.06 -5.12
C LYS A 45 18.05 -4.77 -4.40
N THR A 46 17.46 -3.66 -4.85
CA THR A 46 17.80 -2.32 -4.38
C THR A 46 16.56 -1.55 -3.95
N MET A 47 16.75 -0.54 -3.09
CA MET A 47 15.71 0.44 -2.75
C MET A 47 15.63 1.56 -3.81
N ASN A 48 16.09 1.33 -5.04
CA ASN A 48 15.93 2.33 -6.10
C ASN A 48 14.44 2.57 -6.34
N HIS A 49 14.06 3.83 -6.53
CA HIS A 49 12.67 4.29 -6.63
C HIS A 49 11.90 4.29 -5.31
N TRP A 50 12.57 4.07 -4.17
CA TRP A 50 11.98 4.12 -2.84
C TRP A 50 12.80 5.00 -1.89
N ASP A 51 12.09 5.75 -1.05
CA ASP A 51 12.68 6.56 0.02
C ASP A 51 13.18 5.65 1.15
N ASP A 52 14.41 5.16 0.99
CA ASP A 52 15.05 4.17 1.88
C ASP A 52 15.15 4.67 3.33
N PRO A 53 14.37 4.11 4.28
CA PRO A 53 14.36 4.57 5.67
C PRO A 53 15.73 4.44 6.35
N ARG A 54 16.58 3.52 5.88
CA ARG A 54 17.92 3.27 6.45
C ARG A 54 18.91 4.41 6.17
N LYS A 55 18.59 5.30 5.21
CA LYS A 55 19.38 6.48 4.86
C LYS A 55 18.93 7.76 5.59
N LYS A 56 17.83 7.69 6.36
CA LYS A 56 17.29 8.82 7.13
C LYS A 56 18.11 9.03 8.42
N ASP A 57 17.87 10.16 9.08
CA ASP A 57 18.50 10.50 10.36
C ASP A 57 17.43 10.83 11.43
N PRO A 58 17.27 10.00 12.48
CA PRO A 58 17.92 8.71 12.68
C PRO A 58 17.46 7.65 11.66
N PRO A 59 18.28 6.61 11.38
CA PRO A 59 17.95 5.58 10.41
C PRO A 59 16.79 4.71 10.87
N GLY A 60 15.83 4.52 9.97
CA GLY A 60 14.73 3.59 10.11
C GLY A 60 15.17 2.13 9.94
N ASP A 61 14.40 1.23 10.54
CA ASP A 61 14.62 -0.22 10.48
C ASP A 61 13.34 -1.01 10.15
N ALA A 62 12.33 -0.33 9.60
CA ALA A 62 11.05 -0.92 9.23
C ALA A 62 11.10 -1.82 7.99
N TRP A 63 12.10 -1.67 7.11
CA TRP A 63 12.12 -2.35 5.81
C TRP A 63 13.46 -3.02 5.51
N THR A 64 13.39 -4.21 4.93
CA THR A 64 14.51 -4.96 4.36
C THR A 64 14.18 -5.46 2.95
N ILE A 65 15.20 -5.93 2.24
CA ILE A 65 15.04 -6.72 1.02
C ILE A 65 15.44 -8.14 1.37
N ASP A 66 14.53 -9.08 1.14
CA ASP A 66 14.69 -10.50 1.48
C ASP A 66 14.04 -11.34 0.37
N ASP A 67 14.77 -12.33 -0.15
CA ASP A 67 14.34 -13.23 -1.23
C ASP A 67 13.66 -12.50 -2.42
N GLY A 68 14.30 -11.43 -2.91
CA GLY A 68 13.77 -10.66 -4.03
C GLY A 68 12.50 -9.87 -3.72
N CYS A 69 12.15 -9.66 -2.44
CA CYS A 69 10.95 -8.98 -1.98
C CYS A 69 11.28 -7.78 -1.09
N LEU A 70 10.49 -6.70 -1.19
CA LEU A 70 10.41 -5.69 -0.14
C LEU A 70 9.67 -6.29 1.06
N LYS A 71 10.29 -6.23 2.24
CA LYS A 71 9.78 -6.87 3.46
C LYS A 71 9.70 -5.87 4.60
N ALA A 72 8.49 -5.70 5.14
CA ALA A 72 8.30 -5.02 6.41
C ALA A 72 8.85 -5.90 7.56
N ASN A 73 9.68 -5.32 8.40
CA ASN A 73 10.29 -6.00 9.54
C ASN A 73 9.32 -6.04 10.71
N ALA A 74 9.32 -7.15 11.45
CA ALA A 74 8.54 -7.25 12.67
C ALA A 74 9.20 -6.42 13.79
N ARG A 75 8.39 -5.62 14.49
CA ARG A 75 8.80 -4.84 15.68
C ARG A 75 10.00 -3.90 15.42
N PRO A 76 9.92 -3.01 14.41
CA PRO A 76 10.97 -2.01 14.21
C PRO A 76 10.94 -0.97 15.35
N ARG A 77 12.03 -0.22 15.51
CA ARG A 77 12.05 0.93 16.43
C ARG A 77 11.09 2.02 15.95
N ILE A 78 11.08 2.23 14.63
CA ILE A 78 10.19 3.17 13.96
C ILE A 78 9.32 2.34 13.00
N THR A 79 8.02 2.32 13.22
CA THR A 79 7.06 1.73 12.25
C THR A 79 6.84 2.74 11.14
N GLU A 80 7.16 2.40 9.89
CA GLU A 80 7.13 3.37 8.79
C GLU A 80 6.51 2.78 7.53
N ASP A 81 5.72 3.59 6.84
CA ASP A 81 5.32 3.33 5.46
C ASP A 81 6.53 3.52 4.51
N LEU A 82 6.60 2.75 3.42
CA LEU A 82 7.65 2.88 2.40
C LEU A 82 7.12 3.68 1.21
N PHE A 83 7.79 4.77 0.87
CA PHE A 83 7.34 5.70 -0.17
C PHE A 83 8.08 5.47 -1.47
N SER A 84 7.37 5.58 -2.59
CA SER A 84 8.04 5.72 -3.87
C SER A 84 8.69 7.10 -3.98
N ASP A 85 9.86 7.18 -4.61
CA ASP A 85 10.52 8.45 -4.94
C ASP A 85 9.69 9.28 -5.93
N GLY A 86 8.91 8.60 -6.77
CA GLY A 86 8.01 9.23 -7.74
C GLY A 86 6.65 9.62 -7.13
N THR A 87 6.06 10.69 -7.65
CA THR A 87 4.67 11.06 -7.40
C THR A 87 3.82 10.76 -8.63
N TYR A 88 2.73 10.02 -8.46
CA TYR A 88 1.87 9.57 -9.56
C TYR A 88 0.44 10.06 -9.39
N ARG A 89 -0.07 10.80 -10.38
CA ARG A 89 -1.46 11.26 -10.37
C ARG A 89 -2.42 10.15 -10.79
N ASP A 90 -2.25 9.67 -12.03
CA ASP A 90 -2.99 8.56 -12.62
C ASP A 90 -2.01 7.40 -12.80
N PHE A 91 -2.39 6.19 -12.39
CA PHE A 91 -1.51 5.04 -12.49
C PHE A 91 -2.26 3.73 -12.62
N ASP A 92 -1.56 2.77 -13.21
CA ASP A 92 -1.94 1.37 -13.24
C ASP A 92 -0.83 0.60 -12.52
N LEU A 93 -1.12 0.14 -11.31
CA LEU A 93 -0.13 -0.51 -10.45
C LEU A 93 -0.47 -1.99 -10.34
N ALA A 94 0.43 -2.85 -10.81
CA ALA A 94 0.38 -4.29 -10.60
C ALA A 94 1.46 -4.68 -9.58
N PHE A 95 1.11 -5.54 -8.63
CA PHE A 95 2.00 -5.97 -7.56
C PHE A 95 1.59 -7.33 -7.01
N GLU A 96 2.55 -8.05 -6.45
CA GLU A 96 2.30 -9.26 -5.69
C GLU A 96 2.64 -9.04 -4.22
N TRP A 97 1.91 -9.73 -3.35
CA TRP A 97 2.12 -9.62 -1.92
C TRP A 97 1.85 -10.93 -1.20
N ARG A 98 2.55 -11.10 -0.08
CA ARG A 98 2.38 -12.20 0.85
C ARG A 98 2.32 -11.62 2.25
N ILE A 99 1.40 -12.12 3.07
CA ILE A 99 1.22 -11.66 4.45
C ILE A 99 1.49 -12.79 5.43
N SER A 100 2.01 -12.48 6.61
CA SER A 100 2.14 -13.44 7.71
C SER A 100 0.77 -13.77 8.31
N GLU A 101 0.69 -14.86 9.06
CA GLU A 101 -0.49 -15.19 9.87
C GLU A 101 -0.90 -14.00 10.75
N GLY A 102 -2.17 -13.58 10.66
CA GLY A 102 -2.73 -12.44 11.36
C GLY A 102 -2.13 -11.07 10.98
N GLY A 103 -1.35 -10.99 9.91
CA GLY A 103 -0.68 -9.75 9.50
C GLY A 103 -1.64 -8.69 8.96
N ASN A 104 -1.21 -7.43 9.01
CA ASN A 104 -1.91 -6.25 8.51
C ASN A 104 -0.93 -5.35 7.76
N SER A 105 -1.28 -4.88 6.58
CA SER A 105 -0.50 -3.98 5.74
C SER A 105 -1.42 -3.39 4.67
N GLY A 106 -0.89 -2.53 3.80
CA GLY A 106 -1.66 -2.00 2.69
C GLY A 106 -0.82 -1.24 1.68
N VAL A 107 -1.41 -0.97 0.53
CA VAL A 107 -0.86 -0.03 -0.45
C VAL A 107 -1.65 1.25 -0.36
N LYS A 108 -0.98 2.32 0.10
CA LYS A 108 -1.57 3.65 0.20
C LYS A 108 -1.32 4.47 -1.06
N TYR A 109 -2.30 5.27 -1.44
CA TYR A 109 -2.23 6.12 -2.63
C TYR A 109 -3.06 7.39 -2.45
N LYS A 110 -2.82 8.39 -3.32
CA LYS A 110 -3.37 9.76 -3.18
C LYS A 110 -3.11 10.32 -1.78
N ILE A 111 -1.86 10.17 -1.34
CA ILE A 111 -1.38 10.62 -0.03
C ILE A 111 -1.70 12.10 0.14
N GLN A 112 -2.52 12.43 1.14
CA GLN A 112 -2.87 13.80 1.49
C GLN A 112 -1.91 14.39 2.53
N ASP A 113 -1.41 13.56 3.43
CA ASP A 113 -0.50 13.99 4.49
C ASP A 113 0.38 12.83 4.99
N HIS A 114 1.49 13.19 5.63
CA HIS A 114 2.44 12.27 6.22
C HIS A 114 3.01 12.88 7.51
N LEU A 115 2.95 12.13 8.60
CA LEU A 115 3.37 12.63 9.91
C LEU A 115 3.84 11.52 10.85
N PHE A 116 4.80 11.89 11.69
CA PHE A 116 5.13 11.12 12.88
C PHE A 116 4.03 11.26 13.93
N LEU A 117 3.54 10.13 14.43
CA LEU A 117 2.62 10.09 15.55
C LEU A 117 3.37 10.47 16.83
N ALA A 118 2.94 11.57 17.45
CA ALA A 118 3.53 12.05 18.69
C ALA A 118 3.45 10.95 19.78
N PRO A 119 4.53 10.73 20.55
CA PRO A 119 4.57 9.71 21.60
C PRO A 119 3.34 9.80 22.53
N ARG A 120 2.87 8.65 22.99
CA ARG A 120 1.81 8.65 24.02
C ARG A 120 2.34 9.34 25.26
N ASP A 121 1.56 10.26 25.80
CA ASP A 121 1.89 10.92 27.06
C ASP A 121 1.97 9.85 28.17
N GLN A 122 3.19 9.58 28.65
CA GLN A 122 3.43 8.60 29.71
C GLN A 122 2.87 9.08 31.06
N ALA A 123 2.61 10.39 31.22
CA ALA A 123 2.04 10.96 32.44
C ALA A 123 0.52 10.77 32.54
N GLN A 124 -0.16 10.32 31.47
CA GLN A 124 -1.60 10.00 31.47
C GLN A 124 -1.90 8.57 30.99
N PRO A 125 -1.38 7.53 31.66
CA PRO A 125 -1.49 6.14 31.22
C PRO A 125 -2.93 5.56 31.29
N ALA A 126 -3.83 6.22 32.03
CA ALA A 126 -5.22 5.78 32.21
C ALA A 126 -6.11 6.01 30.99
N GLN A 127 -5.73 6.90 30.07
CA GLN A 127 -6.43 7.09 28.81
C GLN A 127 -5.70 6.28 27.76
N ARG A 128 -6.22 5.09 27.41
CA ARG A 128 -5.95 4.52 26.08
C ARG A 128 -6.48 5.50 25.06
N GLN A 129 -5.67 6.49 24.69
CA GLN A 129 -6.00 7.41 23.62
C GLN A 129 -6.29 6.56 22.39
N ARG A 130 -7.48 6.76 21.83
CA ARG A 130 -7.86 6.11 20.57
C ARG A 130 -6.85 6.54 19.50
N PHE A 131 -6.60 5.67 18.53
CA PHE A 131 -5.60 5.92 17.50
C PHE A 131 -5.87 7.25 16.77
N GLU A 132 -7.14 7.55 16.52
CA GLU A 132 -7.61 8.78 15.89
C GLU A 132 -7.22 10.03 16.67
N ALA A 133 -7.25 9.97 18.01
CA ALA A 133 -6.83 11.10 18.85
C ALA A 133 -5.31 11.35 18.77
N LEU A 134 -4.52 10.29 18.53
CA LEU A 134 -3.07 10.43 18.31
C LEU A 134 -2.80 11.11 16.97
N VAL A 135 -3.55 10.73 15.93
CA VAL A 135 -3.48 11.35 14.59
C VAL A 135 -3.87 12.83 14.68
N GLU A 136 -5.01 13.15 15.29
CA GLU A 136 -5.49 14.53 15.48
C GLU A 136 -4.48 15.39 16.24
N ARG A 137 -3.92 14.90 17.34
CA ARG A 137 -2.87 15.64 18.07
C ARG A 137 -1.67 15.91 17.18
N SER A 138 -1.24 14.94 16.40
CA SER A 138 -0.04 15.05 15.56
C SER A 138 -0.26 16.01 14.38
N PHE A 139 -1.51 16.23 13.96
CA PHE A 139 -1.86 17.35 13.07
C PHE A 139 -1.63 18.72 13.72
N LEU A 140 -2.08 18.88 14.96
CA LEU A 140 -1.99 20.15 15.71
C LEU A 140 -0.57 20.43 16.22
N GLN A 141 0.19 19.38 16.50
CA GLN A 141 1.54 19.42 17.07
C GLN A 141 2.46 18.52 16.26
N ARG A 142 2.98 19.07 15.15
CA ARG A 142 3.89 18.35 14.27
C ARG A 142 5.19 18.02 15.00
N VAL A 143 5.66 16.79 14.84
CA VAL A 143 7.00 16.39 15.24
C VAL A 143 8.00 17.00 14.27
N GLU A 144 8.76 18.00 14.72
CA GLU A 144 9.69 18.76 13.87
C GLU A 144 10.95 17.98 13.50
N LYS A 145 11.42 17.12 14.40
CA LYS A 145 12.61 16.28 14.21
C LYS A 145 12.23 14.83 14.28
N ARG A 146 12.67 14.05 13.31
CA ARG A 146 12.45 12.60 13.24
C ARG A 146 12.91 11.95 14.55
N PRO A 147 12.03 11.24 15.28
CA PRO A 147 12.38 10.57 16.52
C PRO A 147 13.12 9.25 16.23
N ASP A 148 13.83 8.72 17.21
CA ASP A 148 14.50 7.42 17.13
C ASP A 148 13.54 6.23 17.26
N HIS A 149 12.36 6.46 17.84
CA HIS A 149 11.26 5.49 18.00
C HIS A 149 9.91 6.13 17.65
N GLY A 150 8.95 5.32 17.18
CA GLY A 150 7.57 5.78 16.98
C GLY A 150 6.89 5.16 15.77
N GLN A 151 5.91 5.87 15.22
CA GLN A 151 5.22 5.49 13.99
C GLN A 151 5.17 6.68 13.05
N ASP A 152 5.68 6.49 11.84
CA ASP A 152 5.48 7.37 10.70
C ASP A 152 4.21 6.93 9.99
N TYR A 153 3.25 7.85 9.84
CA TYR A 153 1.88 7.52 9.43
C TYR A 153 1.44 8.35 8.24
N VAL A 154 1.01 7.64 7.19
CA VAL A 154 0.42 8.22 5.99
C VAL A 154 -1.08 8.30 6.08
N ILE A 155 -1.60 9.45 5.66
CA ILE A 155 -3.01 9.69 5.38
C ILE A 155 -3.20 9.63 3.87
N GLY A 156 -4.01 8.69 3.42
CA GLY A 156 -4.21 8.31 2.03
C GLY A 156 -5.41 7.39 1.89
N PHE A 157 -5.79 7.08 0.66
CA PHE A 157 -6.62 5.90 0.39
C PHE A 157 -5.76 4.64 0.52
N GLU A 158 -6.34 3.55 0.99
CA GLU A 158 -5.60 2.32 1.25
C GLU A 158 -6.29 1.11 0.59
N TYR A 159 -5.53 0.40 -0.24
CA TYR A 159 -5.84 -0.96 -0.64
C TYR A 159 -5.38 -1.90 0.48
N GLN A 160 -6.34 -2.58 1.12
CA GLN A 160 -6.06 -3.41 2.29
C GLN A 160 -5.35 -4.72 1.94
N MET A 161 -4.32 -5.08 2.71
CA MET A 161 -3.58 -6.34 2.60
C MET A 161 -3.49 -7.01 3.97
N THR A 162 -4.31 -8.03 4.20
CA THR A 162 -4.44 -8.63 5.53
C THR A 162 -4.71 -10.13 5.45
N ASP A 163 -4.45 -10.83 6.54
CA ASP A 163 -4.93 -12.20 6.73
C ASP A 163 -6.40 -12.16 7.19
N ASP A 164 -7.33 -12.24 6.23
CA ASP A 164 -8.78 -12.21 6.48
C ASP A 164 -9.25 -13.24 7.51
N ALA A 165 -8.55 -14.37 7.66
CA ALA A 165 -8.97 -15.46 8.53
C ALA A 165 -8.60 -15.23 10.00
N LYS A 166 -7.45 -14.59 10.26
CA LYS A 166 -6.90 -14.47 11.64
C LYS A 166 -6.66 -13.05 12.11
N ASN A 167 -6.65 -12.05 11.23
CA ASN A 167 -6.51 -10.67 11.65
C ASN A 167 -7.79 -10.19 12.36
N GLY A 168 -7.62 -9.67 13.57
CA GLY A 168 -8.74 -9.17 14.39
C GLY A 168 -9.47 -7.97 13.78
N ASP A 169 -8.79 -7.15 12.97
CA ASP A 169 -9.36 -5.98 12.31
C ASP A 169 -10.29 -6.37 11.15
N ALA A 170 -9.94 -7.43 10.42
CA ALA A 170 -10.76 -7.99 9.35
C ALA A 170 -12.01 -8.74 9.88
N LYS A 171 -11.97 -9.15 11.16
CA LYS A 171 -12.99 -10.02 11.74
C LYS A 171 -14.35 -9.33 11.83
N GLY A 172 -15.28 -9.78 11.00
CA GLY A 172 -16.67 -9.29 11.01
C GLY A 172 -16.87 -7.95 10.31
N ASN A 173 -15.84 -7.42 9.64
CA ASN A 173 -15.93 -6.19 8.85
C ASN A 173 -15.28 -6.37 7.48
N LEU A 174 -16.11 -6.58 6.45
CA LEU A 174 -15.64 -6.76 5.07
C LEU A 174 -14.97 -5.52 4.47
N LYS A 175 -15.08 -4.34 5.10
CA LYS A 175 -14.32 -3.15 4.67
C LYS A 175 -12.87 -3.16 5.16
N HIS A 176 -12.52 -4.10 6.04
CA HIS A 176 -11.18 -4.25 6.61
C HIS A 176 -10.49 -5.53 6.12
N THR A 177 -11.09 -6.26 5.18
CA THR A 177 -10.53 -7.46 4.54
C THR A 177 -9.68 -7.10 3.31
N ALA A 178 -8.86 -8.04 2.86
CA ALA A 178 -7.97 -7.89 1.72
C ALA A 178 -8.72 -7.46 0.44
N GLY A 179 -8.17 -6.46 -0.25
CA GLY A 179 -8.77 -5.87 -1.44
C GLY A 179 -9.89 -4.86 -1.18
N ALA A 180 -10.25 -4.60 0.08
CA ALA A 180 -11.09 -3.47 0.43
C ALA A 180 -10.37 -2.14 0.13
N LEU A 181 -11.17 -1.10 -0.16
CA LEU A 181 -10.77 0.26 0.13
C LEU A 181 -11.03 0.49 1.62
N TYR A 182 -9.96 0.48 2.42
CA TYR A 182 -10.02 0.38 3.88
C TYR A 182 -11.06 1.34 4.49
N ASP A 183 -11.94 0.82 5.35
CA ASP A 183 -13.06 1.49 6.03
C ASP A 183 -14.14 2.12 5.12
N MET A 184 -13.92 2.20 3.81
CA MET A 184 -14.83 2.85 2.87
C MET A 184 -15.67 1.84 2.08
N MET A 185 -15.04 0.87 1.42
CA MET A 185 -15.69 -0.05 0.48
C MET A 185 -15.14 -1.46 0.61
N ALA A 186 -16.04 -2.43 0.85
CA ALA A 186 -15.71 -3.85 0.87
C ALA A 186 -15.39 -4.37 -0.54
N PRO A 187 -14.55 -5.43 -0.67
CA PRO A 187 -14.37 -6.10 -1.95
C PRO A 187 -15.70 -6.73 -2.38
N SER A 188 -15.94 -6.79 -3.69
CA SER A 188 -17.15 -7.42 -4.24
C SER A 188 -17.24 -8.92 -3.95
N LYS A 189 -16.10 -9.56 -3.67
CA LYS A 189 -15.98 -10.95 -3.25
C LYS A 189 -14.67 -11.16 -2.46
N PRO A 190 -14.67 -11.99 -1.41
CA PRO A 190 -13.44 -12.42 -0.75
C PRO A 190 -12.58 -13.22 -1.73
N MET A 191 -11.31 -12.85 -1.86
CA MET A 191 -10.40 -13.42 -2.86
C MET A 191 -8.98 -13.63 -2.34
N SER A 192 -8.68 -13.28 -1.08
CA SER A 192 -7.34 -13.48 -0.54
C SER A 192 -7.03 -14.96 -0.41
N LYS A 193 -5.86 -15.36 -0.88
CA LYS A 193 -5.26 -16.65 -0.55
C LYS A 193 -4.90 -16.70 0.94
N PRO A 194 -4.73 -17.91 1.51
CA PRO A 194 -4.26 -18.07 2.88
C PRO A 194 -2.97 -17.29 3.17
N ALA A 195 -2.72 -17.00 4.44
CA ALA A 195 -1.46 -16.44 4.89
C ALA A 195 -0.26 -17.26 4.37
N CYS A 196 0.86 -16.57 4.14
CA CYS A 196 2.09 -17.12 3.56
C CYS A 196 2.02 -17.54 2.08
N GLU A 197 0.90 -17.33 1.38
CA GLU A 197 0.81 -17.46 -0.07
C GLU A 197 0.86 -16.11 -0.79
N PHE A 198 1.42 -16.08 -2.00
CA PHE A 198 1.44 -14.89 -2.84
C PHE A 198 0.08 -14.63 -3.48
N ASN A 199 -0.43 -13.43 -3.26
CA ASN A 199 -1.57 -12.83 -3.94
C ASN A 199 -1.06 -11.88 -5.02
N SER A 200 -1.71 -11.83 -6.17
CA SER A 200 -1.45 -10.83 -7.21
C SER A 200 -2.58 -9.79 -7.19
N SER A 201 -2.25 -8.52 -7.32
CA SER A 201 -3.20 -7.41 -7.18
C SER A 201 -2.92 -6.31 -8.20
N ARG A 202 -3.97 -5.61 -8.60
CA ARG A 202 -3.88 -4.49 -9.54
C ARG A 202 -4.76 -3.34 -9.08
N SER A 203 -4.18 -2.15 -8.99
CA SER A 203 -4.88 -0.92 -8.63
C SER A 203 -4.82 0.06 -9.80
N VAL A 204 -5.99 0.44 -10.31
CA VAL A 204 -6.12 1.39 -11.41
C VAL A 204 -6.75 2.66 -10.87
N VAL A 205 -5.96 3.73 -10.81
CA VAL A 205 -6.42 5.04 -10.35
C VAL A 205 -6.43 6.00 -11.53
N ARG A 206 -7.61 6.59 -11.79
CA ARG A 206 -7.84 7.60 -12.82
C ARG A 206 -8.63 8.74 -12.18
N GLY A 207 -8.13 9.96 -12.28
CA GLY A 207 -8.83 11.14 -11.75
C GLY A 207 -8.37 12.42 -12.45
N LYS A 208 -9.30 13.35 -12.65
CA LYS A 208 -9.01 14.70 -13.16
C LYS A 208 -8.54 15.60 -12.03
#